data_AF-A0A849YZZ4-F1
#
_entry.id   AF-A0A849YZZ4-F1
#
_cell.length_a   1.000
_cell.length_b   1.000
_cell.length_c   1.000
_cell.angle_alpha   90.00
_cell.angle_beta   90.00
_cell.angle_gamma   90.00
#
_symmetry.space_group_name_H-M   'P 1'
#
loop_
_entity.id
_entity.type
_entity.pdbx_description
1 polymer ?
#
loop_
_entity_poly.entity_id
_entity_poly.type
_entity_poly.pdbx_seq_one_letter_code
_entity_poly.pdbx_strand_id
1 'polypeptide(L)'
;MVLFLCFLLACDTEVQDRERVLAGIDRLQAAPAKDYGARKGLANDLLAMQVKSPAAIRARDACANAYLKLAESNELSEGIEKELSDTSKKSDPLDLAKRLERSDTLLQEAEGLLETCKVAKGDVIAKSPQ
;
A
#
# COMPACT_ATOMS: atom_id res chain seq x y z
N MET A 1 -1.94 -1.35 46.36
CA MET A 1 -1.89 -0.09 45.57
C MET A 1 -1.02 -0.35 44.33
N VAL A 2 -1.55 -1.02 43.31
CA VAL A 2 -0.82 -1.32 42.06
C VAL A 2 -1.80 -1.15 40.91
N LEU A 3 -2.05 0.09 40.50
CA LEU A 3 -2.96 0.37 39.40
C LEU A 3 -2.55 1.61 38.57
N PHE A 4 -1.33 2.12 38.74
CA PHE A 4 -0.92 3.41 38.16
C PHE A 4 0.22 3.33 37.12
N LEU A 5 0.78 2.15 36.82
CA LEU A 5 1.90 2.01 35.86
C LEU A 5 1.52 1.59 34.43
N CYS A 6 0.26 1.20 34.18
CA CYS A 6 -0.14 0.77 32.82
C CYS A 6 -0.41 1.93 31.84
N PHE A 7 -0.58 3.17 32.32
CA PHE A 7 -0.94 4.30 31.46
C PHE A 7 0.25 4.91 30.69
N LEU A 8 1.48 4.80 31.22
CA LEU A 8 2.64 5.43 30.60
C LEU A 8 3.20 4.63 29.41
N LEU A 9 3.18 3.29 29.50
CA LEU A 9 3.72 2.42 28.44
C LEU A 9 2.83 2.33 27.19
N ALA A 10 1.51 2.51 27.37
CA ALA A 10 0.57 2.47 26.26
C ALA A 10 0.71 3.70 25.33
N CYS A 11 1.02 4.87 25.89
CA CYS A 11 1.17 6.11 25.13
C CYS A 11 2.42 6.08 24.23
N ASP A 12 3.56 5.61 24.75
CA ASP A 12 4.81 5.52 23.98
C ASP A 12 4.70 4.54 22.81
N THR A 13 4.03 3.41 23.00
CA THR A 13 3.86 2.40 21.94
C THR A 13 2.96 2.92 20.82
N GLU A 14 1.90 3.67 21.16
CA GLU A 14 0.98 4.23 20.17
C GLU A 14 1.64 5.31 19.30
N VAL A 15 2.45 6.18 19.91
CA VAL A 15 3.26 7.19 19.20
C VAL A 15 4.28 6.52 18.29
N GLN A 16 4.98 5.49 18.79
CA GLN A 16 5.99 4.77 18.00
C GLN A 16 5.38 4.03 16.80
N ASP A 17 4.25 3.34 17.00
CA ASP A 17 3.54 2.64 15.91
C ASP A 17 3.08 3.62 14.83
N ARG A 18 2.56 4.78 15.24
CA ARG A 18 2.16 5.86 14.34
C ARG A 18 3.33 6.31 13.48
N GLU A 19 4.43 6.73 14.11
CA GLU A 19 5.59 7.29 13.40
C GLU A 19 6.17 6.30 12.41
N ARG A 20 6.28 5.03 12.80
CA ARG A 20 6.78 3.96 11.92
C ARG A 20 5.87 3.76 10.70
N VAL A 21 4.55 3.70 10.90
CA VAL A 21 3.60 3.52 9.80
C VAL A 21 3.59 4.73 8.87
N LEU A 22 3.57 5.95 9.41
CA LEU A 22 3.61 7.16 8.58
C LEU A 22 4.89 7.24 7.76
N ALA A 23 6.05 6.96 8.37
CA ALA A 23 7.32 6.92 7.64
C ALA A 23 7.33 5.84 6.54
N GLY A 24 6.72 4.68 6.80
CA GLY A 24 6.56 3.64 5.78
C GLY A 24 5.68 4.06 4.61
N ILE A 25 4.54 4.70 4.90
CA ILE A 25 3.62 5.24 3.88
C ILE A 25 4.30 6.35 3.07
N ASP A 26 5.05 7.24 3.72
CA ASP A 26 5.75 8.34 3.04
C ASP A 26 6.83 7.81 2.07
N ARG A 27 7.60 6.79 2.48
CA ARG A 27 8.55 6.12 1.59
C ARG A 27 7.86 5.49 0.38
N LEU A 28 6.73 4.82 0.60
CA LEU A 28 5.93 4.21 -0.46
C LEU A 28 5.37 5.25 -1.44
N GLN A 29 4.92 6.40 -0.93
CA GLN A 29 4.45 7.54 -1.72
C GLN A 29 5.57 8.22 -2.52
N ALA A 30 6.77 8.31 -1.94
CA ALA A 30 7.93 8.91 -2.58
C ALA A 30 8.56 8.02 -3.67
N ALA A 31 8.33 6.71 -3.63
CA ALA A 31 8.84 5.78 -4.64
C ALA A 31 8.27 6.12 -6.04
N PRO A 32 9.06 6.10 -7.13
CA PRO A 32 8.57 6.41 -8.47
C PRO A 32 7.42 5.50 -8.92
N ALA A 33 6.41 6.07 -9.59
CA ALA A 33 5.25 5.30 -10.07
C ALA A 33 5.62 4.20 -11.08
N LYS A 34 6.67 4.46 -11.87
CA LYS A 34 7.20 3.50 -12.86
C LYS A 34 8.00 2.36 -12.22
N ASP A 35 8.41 2.49 -10.96
CA ASP A 35 9.13 1.44 -10.24
C ASP A 35 8.15 0.61 -9.40
N TYR A 36 7.30 -0.14 -10.10
CA TYR A 36 6.28 -1.00 -9.47
C TYR A 36 6.92 -2.13 -8.66
N GLY A 37 8.12 -2.59 -9.03
CA GLY A 37 8.90 -3.55 -8.25
C GLY A 37 9.27 -3.01 -6.86
N ALA A 38 9.87 -1.81 -6.80
CA ALA A 38 10.20 -1.17 -5.53
C ALA A 38 8.94 -0.84 -4.71
N ARG A 39 7.87 -0.35 -5.35
CA ARG A 39 6.59 -0.08 -4.68
C ARG A 39 5.96 -1.33 -4.08
N LYS A 40 6.00 -2.46 -4.79
CA LYS A 40 5.53 -3.76 -4.28
C LYS A 40 6.34 -4.21 -3.07
N GLY A 41 7.67 -4.05 -3.11
CA GLY A 41 8.55 -4.33 -1.98
C GLY A 41 8.20 -3.49 -0.75
N LEU A 42 8.11 -2.17 -0.90
CA LEU A 42 7.78 -1.24 0.18
C LEU A 42 6.37 -1.49 0.76
N ALA A 43 5.39 -1.87 -0.07
CA ALA A 43 4.06 -2.22 0.39
C ALA A 43 4.06 -3.52 1.22
N ASN A 44 4.82 -4.54 0.81
CA ASN A 44 4.99 -5.77 1.58
C ASN A 44 5.72 -5.51 2.91
N ASP A 45 6.77 -4.68 2.90
CA ASP A 45 7.47 -4.27 4.12
C ASP A 45 6.52 -3.54 5.09
N LEU A 46 5.63 -2.70 4.55
CA LEU A 46 4.61 -2.01 5.34
C LEU A 46 3.65 -3.03 5.98
N LEU A 47 3.14 -4.03 5.26
CA LEU A 47 2.27 -5.09 5.83
C LEU A 47 2.97 -5.95 6.88
N ALA A 48 4.26 -6.23 6.70
CA ALA A 48 5.05 -7.02 7.64
C ALA A 48 5.31 -6.28 8.96
N MET A 49 5.07 -4.97 9.01
CA MET A 49 5.28 -4.16 10.20
C MET A 49 4.32 -4.56 11.32
N GLN A 50 4.88 -5.06 12.43
CA GLN A 50 4.11 -5.27 13.65
C GLN A 50 3.78 -3.92 14.30
N VAL A 51 2.49 -3.64 14.40
CA VAL A 51 1.89 -2.49 15.08
C VAL A 51 0.67 -2.95 15.88
N LYS A 52 0.41 -2.29 16.99
CA LYS A 52 -0.67 -2.58 17.93
C LYS A 52 -1.76 -1.50 17.91
N SER A 53 -1.41 -0.26 17.58
CA SER A 53 -2.41 0.82 17.48
C SER A 53 -3.44 0.51 16.39
N PRO A 54 -4.76 0.48 16.71
CA PRO A 54 -5.80 0.21 15.71
C PRO A 54 -5.82 1.21 14.56
N ALA A 55 -5.47 2.47 14.81
CA ALA A 55 -5.38 3.48 13.75
C ALA A 55 -4.18 3.19 12.82
N ALA A 56 -3.01 2.86 13.40
CA ALA A 56 -1.83 2.50 12.64
C ALA A 56 -2.04 1.23 11.80
N ILE A 57 -2.73 0.21 12.34
CA ILE A 57 -3.11 -1.01 11.61
C ILE A 57 -3.96 -0.66 10.38
N ARG A 58 -5.02 0.14 10.55
CA ARG A 58 -5.89 0.53 9.43
C ARG A 58 -5.13 1.29 8.34
N ALA A 59 -4.29 2.25 8.72
CA ALA A 59 -3.50 3.01 7.76
C ALA A 59 -2.48 2.12 7.03
N ARG A 60 -1.76 1.27 7.78
CA ARG A 60 -0.82 0.28 7.24
C ARG A 60 -1.50 -0.60 6.19
N ASP A 61 -2.61 -1.22 6.55
CA ASP A 61 -3.30 -2.20 5.71
C ASP A 61 -3.94 -1.52 4.49
N ALA A 62 -4.63 -0.39 4.68
CA ALA A 62 -5.25 0.33 3.57
C ALA A 62 -4.20 0.81 2.55
N CYS A 63 -3.13 1.45 3.02
CA CYS A 63 -2.10 1.97 2.14
C CYS A 63 -1.28 0.87 1.48
N ALA A 64 -0.87 -0.16 2.21
CA ALA A 64 -0.10 -1.23 1.59
C ALA A 64 -0.91 -1.99 0.53
N ASN A 65 -2.18 -2.32 0.83
CA ASN A 65 -3.03 -3.03 -0.13
C ASN A 65 -3.31 -2.18 -1.38
N ALA A 66 -3.55 -0.87 -1.23
CA ALA A 66 -3.73 0.03 -2.38
C ALA A 66 -2.53 -0.03 -3.33
N TYR A 67 -1.31 0.06 -2.78
CA TYR A 67 -0.09 0.08 -3.59
C TYR A 67 0.30 -1.28 -4.15
N LEU A 68 -0.05 -2.39 -3.48
CA LEU A 68 0.09 -3.73 -4.07
C LEU A 68 -0.76 -3.86 -5.34
N LYS A 69 -2.02 -3.40 -5.29
CA LYS A 69 -2.92 -3.42 -6.45
C LYS A 69 -2.41 -2.57 -7.61
N LEU A 70 -1.93 -1.35 -7.31
CA LEU A 70 -1.27 -0.51 -8.32
C LEU A 70 -0.04 -1.19 -8.93
N ALA A 71 0.79 -1.83 -8.11
CA ALA A 71 1.99 -2.49 -8.59
C ALA A 71 1.66 -3.71 -9.47
N GLU A 72 0.66 -4.50 -9.09
CA GLU A 72 0.16 -5.63 -9.89
C GLU A 72 -0.42 -5.18 -11.23
N SER A 73 -1.20 -4.09 -11.25
CA SER A 73 -1.73 -3.52 -12.50
C SER A 73 -0.60 -3.04 -13.43
N ASN A 74 0.39 -2.33 -12.88
CA ASN A 74 1.53 -1.84 -13.65
C ASN A 74 2.36 -3.00 -14.21
N GLU A 75 2.57 -4.06 -13.43
CA GLU A 75 3.27 -5.29 -13.86
C GLU A 75 2.54 -5.95 -15.04
N LEU A 76 1.21 -6.03 -15.01
CA LEU A 76 0.41 -6.55 -16.12
C LEU A 76 0.53 -5.67 -17.36
N SER A 77 0.41 -4.35 -17.19
CA SER A 77 0.45 -3.37 -18.28
C SER A 77 1.81 -3.38 -18.99
N GLU A 78 2.91 -3.39 -18.25
CA GLU A 78 4.26 -3.50 -18.83
C GLU A 78 4.48 -4.85 -19.52
N GLY A 79 3.96 -5.94 -18.93
CA GLY A 79 4.00 -7.25 -19.56
C GLY A 79 3.26 -7.28 -20.90
N ILE A 80 2.11 -6.61 -21.00
CA ILE A 80 1.33 -6.48 -22.24
C ILE A 80 2.09 -5.61 -23.26
N GLU A 81 2.61 -4.46 -22.84
CA GLU A 81 3.35 -3.54 -23.72
C GLU A 81 4.59 -4.21 -24.32
N LYS A 82 5.36 -4.94 -23.50
CA LYS A 82 6.54 -5.71 -23.97
C LYS A 82 6.15 -6.78 -24.97
N GLU A 83 5.03 -7.47 -24.75
CA GLU A 83 4.57 -8.52 -25.64
C GLU A 83 4.09 -7.96 -26.98
N LEU A 84 3.33 -6.87 -26.97
CA LEU A 84 2.89 -6.17 -28.19
C LEU A 84 4.04 -5.56 -28.98
N SER A 85 5.11 -5.15 -28.29
CA SER A 85 6.32 -4.62 -28.92
C SER A 85 7.22 -5.70 -29.53
N ASP A 86 7.08 -6.95 -29.10
CA ASP A 86 7.83 -8.10 -29.60
C ASP A 86 7.12 -8.71 -30.83
N THR A 87 7.45 -8.20 -32.01
CA THR A 87 6.88 -8.66 -33.29
C THR A 87 7.16 -10.12 -33.63
N SER A 88 8.05 -10.79 -32.87
CA SER A 88 8.33 -12.23 -33.02
C SER A 88 7.34 -13.12 -32.27
N LYS A 89 6.58 -12.57 -31.31
CA LYS A 89 5.57 -13.30 -30.56
C LYS A 89 4.20 -13.15 -31.19
N LYS A 90 3.50 -14.28 -31.36
CA LYS A 90 2.06 -14.27 -31.62
C LYS A 90 1.33 -14.26 -30.28
N SER A 91 0.86 -13.09 -29.88
CA SER A 91 -0.05 -12.95 -28.75
C SER A 91 -1.42 -13.54 -29.06
N ASP A 92 -2.03 -14.18 -28.07
CA ASP A 92 -3.45 -14.55 -28.12
C ASP A 92 -4.30 -13.32 -27.77
N PRO A 93 -5.14 -12.80 -28.70
CA PRO A 93 -6.00 -11.65 -28.42
C PRO A 93 -6.92 -11.84 -27.22
N LEU A 94 -7.36 -13.08 -26.95
CA LEU A 94 -8.25 -13.37 -25.81
C LEU A 94 -7.51 -13.31 -24.48
N ASP A 95 -6.25 -13.76 -24.44
CA ASP A 95 -5.39 -13.64 -23.25
C ASP A 95 -5.06 -12.17 -22.97
N LEU A 96 -4.68 -11.42 -24.01
CA LEU A 96 -4.41 -9.97 -23.90
C LEU A 96 -5.62 -9.21 -23.34
N ALA A 97 -6.82 -9.49 -23.87
CA ALA A 97 -8.05 -8.86 -23.40
C ALA A 97 -8.31 -9.14 -21.91
N LYS A 98 -8.13 -10.39 -21.46
CA LYS A 98 -8.30 -10.77 -20.04
C LYS A 98 -7.29 -10.07 -19.13
N ARG A 99 -6.04 -9.97 -19.56
CA ARG A 99 -4.99 -9.29 -18.77
C ARG A 99 -5.22 -7.79 -18.69
N LEU A 100 -5.72 -7.16 -19.76
CA LEU A 100 -6.15 -5.75 -19.75
C LEU A 100 -7.33 -5.53 -18.80
N GLU A 101 -8.38 -6.35 -18.90
CA GLU A 101 -9.54 -6.28 -18.01
C GLU A 101 -9.13 -6.47 -16.53
N ARG A 102 -8.21 -7.39 -16.27
CA ARG A 102 -7.66 -7.59 -14.93
C ARG A 102 -6.88 -6.37 -14.45
N SER A 103 -6.08 -5.75 -15.31
CA SER A 103 -5.36 -4.52 -14.98
C SER A 103 -6.33 -3.39 -14.61
N ASP A 104 -7.39 -3.18 -15.39
CA ASP A 104 -8.42 -2.18 -15.10
C ASP A 104 -9.13 -2.46 -13.77
N THR A 105 -9.48 -3.71 -13.51
CA THR A 105 -10.08 -4.12 -12.24
C THR A 105 -9.17 -3.80 -11.06
N LEU A 106 -7.86 -4.07 -11.19
CA LEU A 106 -6.88 -3.76 -10.16
C LEU A 106 -6.73 -2.25 -9.94
N LEU A 107 -6.83 -1.42 -10.98
CA LEU A 107 -6.83 0.03 -10.86
C LEU A 107 -8.07 0.53 -10.09
N GLN A 108 -9.26 0.03 -10.43
CA GLN A 108 -10.50 0.38 -9.73
C GLN A 108 -10.45 -0.04 -8.25
N GLU A 109 -9.98 -1.26 -7.96
CA GLU A 109 -9.75 -1.73 -6.58
C GLU A 109 -8.74 -0.81 -5.86
N ALA A 110 -7.65 -0.43 -6.54
CA ALA A 110 -6.63 0.44 -5.98
C ALA A 110 -7.17 1.84 -5.67
N GLU A 111 -8.00 2.43 -6.53
CA GLU A 111 -8.59 3.76 -6.31
C GLU A 111 -9.44 3.79 -5.03
N GLY A 112 -10.32 2.80 -4.84
CA GLY A 112 -11.11 2.71 -3.60
C GLY A 112 -10.24 2.54 -2.36
N LEU A 113 -9.16 1.76 -2.46
CA LEU A 113 -8.21 1.57 -1.36
C LEU A 113 -7.33 2.81 -1.13
N LEU A 114 -6.98 3.58 -2.16
CA LEU A 114 -6.22 4.83 -2.04
C LEU A 114 -7.02 5.89 -1.27
N GLU A 115 -8.32 6.02 -1.54
CA GLU A 115 -9.17 6.91 -0.74
C GLU A 115 -9.25 6.45 0.72
N THR A 116 -9.40 5.14 0.94
CA THR A 116 -9.38 4.56 2.29
C THR A 116 -8.03 4.81 2.99
N CYS A 117 -6.91 4.65 2.27
CA CYS A 117 -5.56 4.94 2.75
C CYS A 117 -5.40 6.40 3.13
N LYS A 118 -5.88 7.33 2.29
CA LYS A 118 -5.81 8.77 2.55
C LYS A 118 -6.56 9.16 3.82
N VAL A 119 -7.78 8.65 3.99
CA VAL A 119 -8.57 8.87 5.21
C VAL A 119 -7.87 8.26 6.43
N ALA A 120 -7.47 6.99 6.35
CA ALA A 120 -6.82 6.30 7.46
C ALA A 120 -5.48 6.95 7.86
N LYS A 121 -4.67 7.42 6.89
CA LYS A 121 -3.45 8.20 7.14
C LYS A 121 -3.79 9.52 7.85
N GLY A 122 -4.83 10.21 7.39
CA GLY A 122 -5.32 11.44 8.02
C GLY A 122 -5.72 11.24 9.48
N ASP A 123 -6.45 10.17 9.78
CA ASP A 123 -6.84 9.80 11.16
C ASP A 123 -5.63 9.55 12.07
N VAL A 124 -4.62 8.89 11.53
CA VAL A 124 -3.36 8.60 12.24
C VAL A 124 -2.59 9.89 12.55
N ILE A 125 -2.60 10.87 11.65
CA ILE A 125 -2.00 12.20 11.86
C ILE A 125 -2.80 13.00 12.90
N ALA A 126 -4.13 13.07 12.75
CA ALA A 126 -5.01 13.87 13.58
C ALA A 126 -5.05 13.45 15.06
N LYS A 127 -4.75 12.17 15.34
CA LYS A 127 -4.65 11.64 16.71
C LYS A 127 -3.30 11.91 17.39
N SER A 128 -2.45 12.78 16.85
CA SER A 128 -1.20 13.15 17.49
C SER A 128 -1.42 14.17 18.61
N PRO A 129 -1.07 13.86 19.89
CA PRO A 129 -0.94 14.91 20.89
C PRO A 129 0.17 15.87 20.46
N GLN A 130 -0.13 17.17 20.47
CA GLN A 130 0.85 18.26 20.28
C GLN A 130 1.78 18.36 21.49
#